data_AF-A0A3N5UIJ8-F1
#
_entry.id   AF-A0A3N5UIJ8-F1
#
_cell.length_a   1.000
_cell.length_b   1.000
_cell.length_c   1.000
_cell.angle_alpha   90.00
_cell.angle_beta   90.00
_cell.angle_gamma   90.00
#
_symmetry.space_group_name_H-M   'P 1'
#
loop_
_entity.id
_entity.type
_entity.pdbx_description
1 polymer ?
#
loop_
_entity_poly.entity_id
_entity_poly.type
_entity_poly.pdbx_seq_one_letter_code
_entity_poly.pdbx_strand_id
1 'polypeptide(L)' 'MLKNCYRLALLAWLLFAYGAIAFAGLSRESTRYAGADRHYFIFAPSTVSPEKLYPLLMVFHGGGGNAEQVLQS' A
#
# COMPACT_ATOMS: atom_id res chain seq x y z
N MET A 1 17.14 10.90 -36.96
CA MET A 1 15.91 10.33 -36.34
C MET A 1 16.19 9.12 -35.45
N LEU A 2 17.02 8.14 -35.84
CA LEU A 2 17.30 6.93 -35.03
C LEU A 2 17.79 7.19 -33.58
N LYS A 3 18.66 8.19 -33.36
CA LYS A 3 19.22 8.52 -32.03
C LYS A 3 18.16 8.92 -30.99
N ASN A 4 17.03 9.48 -31.42
CA ASN A 4 15.95 9.88 -30.52
C ASN A 4 15.09 8.68 -30.10
N CYS A 5 15.00 7.64 -30.94
CA CYS A 5 14.25 6.42 -30.63
C CYS A 5 14.89 5.65 -29.46
N TYR A 6 16.22 5.54 -29.39
CA TYR A 6 16.90 4.86 -28.27
C TYR A 6 16.72 5.60 -26.93
N ARG A 7 16.69 6.94 -26.97
CA ARG A 7 16.42 7.75 -25.76
C ARG A 7 15.00 7.57 -25.25
N LEU A 8 14.03 7.52 -26.16
CA LEU A 8 12.62 7.27 -25.82
C LEU A 8 12.42 5.85 -25.30
N ALA A 9 13.08 4.85 -25.90
CA ALA A 9 13.04 3.46 -25.42
C ALA A 9 13.67 3.31 -24.03
N LEU A 10 14.81 3.97 -23.78
CA LEU A 10 15.45 3.98 -22.46
C LEU A 10 14.54 4.65 -21.41
N LEU A 11 13.90 5.77 -21.75
CA LEU A 11 12.99 6.47 -20.84
C LEU A 11 11.77 5.61 -20.50
N ALA A 12 11.17 4.95 -21.51
CA ALA A 12 10.05 4.04 -21.30
C ALA A 12 10.44 2.84 -20.42
N TRP A 13 11.65 2.29 -20.61
CA TRP A 13 12.15 1.19 -19.79
C TRP A 13 12.40 1.60 -18.33
N LEU A 14 12.96 2.80 -18.11
CA LEU A 14 13.14 3.35 -16.76
C LEU A 14 11.81 3.62 -16.05
N LEU A 15 10.81 4.14 -16.78
CA LEU A 15 9.46 4.37 -16.23
C LEU A 15 8.75 3.05 -15.90
N PHE A 16 8.92 2.02 -16.73
CA PHE A 16 8.37 0.68 -16.44
C PHE A 16 9.01 0.04 -15.21
N ALA A 17 10.33 0.16 -15.04
CA ALA A 17 11.04 -0.34 -13.86
C ALA A 17 10.62 0.38 -12.57
N TYR A 18 10.26 1.68 -12.65
CA TYR A 18 9.81 2.46 -11.49
C TYR A 18 8.40 2.09 -11.03
N GLY A 19 7.54 1.59 -11.92
CA GLY A 19 6.18 1.15 -11.59
C GLY A 19 6.11 -0.13 -10.75
N ALA A 20 7.23 -0.84 -10.57
CA ALA A 20 7.29 -2.10 -9.84
C ALA A 20 7.65 -1.96 -8.35
N ILE A 21 7.71 -0.73 -7.82
CA ILE A 21 7.96 -0.51 -6.39
C ILE A 21 6.70 -0.93 -5.62
N ALA A 22 6.81 -2.08 -4.95
CA ALA A 22 5.74 -2.75 -4.21
C ALA A 22 5.05 -1.85 -3.17
N PHE A 23 3.75 -2.11 -2.95
CA PHE A 23 2.94 -1.58 -1.85
C PHE A 23 3.43 -2.10 -0.48
N ALA A 24 4.63 -1.72 -0.11
CA ALA A 24 5.22 -1.97 1.19
C ALA A 24 4.97 -0.77 2.10
N GLY A 25 4.26 -0.96 3.20
CA GLY A 25 4.10 0.10 4.18
C GLY A 25 2.73 0.13 4.85
N LEU A 26 2.52 1.24 5.56
CA LEU A 26 1.32 1.54 6.30
C LEU A 26 0.42 2.44 5.44
N SER A 27 -0.77 1.97 5.09
CA SER A 27 -1.81 2.77 4.43
C SER A 27 -2.93 3.10 5.41
N ARG A 28 -3.47 4.31 5.32
CA ARG A 28 -4.70 4.70 6.01
C ARG A 28 -5.85 4.58 5.04
N GLU A 29 -6.83 3.75 5.37
CA GLU A 29 -8.01 3.54 4.57
C GLU A 29 -9.25 4.09 5.27
N SER A 30 -10.25 4.47 4.48
CA SER A 30 -11.55 4.94 4.96
C SER A 30 -12.68 4.16 4.29
N THR A 31 -13.69 3.77 5.05
CA THR A 31 -14.90 3.17 4.52
C THR A 31 -16.12 3.70 5.25
N ARG A 32 -17.24 3.83 4.55
CA ARG A 32 -18.52 4.23 5.14
C ARG A 32 -19.32 2.98 5.44
N TYR A 33 -19.62 2.75 6.72
CA TYR A 33 -20.37 1.58 7.16
C TYR A 33 -21.35 1.94 8.28
N ALA A 34 -22.59 1.46 8.16
CA ALA A 34 -23.69 1.72 9.11
C ALA A 34 -23.88 3.22 9.42
N GLY A 35 -23.79 4.07 8.39
CA GLY A 35 -23.98 5.52 8.51
C GLY A 35 -22.80 6.29 9.11
N ALA A 36 -21.72 5.62 9.49
CA ALA A 36 -20.51 6.24 10.04
C ALA A 36 -19.31 6.06 9.11
N ASP A 37 -18.43 7.06 9.08
CA ASP A 37 -17.11 6.93 8.46
C ASP A 37 -16.18 6.21 9.43
N ARG A 38 -15.54 5.16 8.93
CA ARG A 38 -14.61 4.32 9.67
C ARG A 38 -13.23 4.45 9.05
N HIS A 39 -12.22 4.57 9.89
CA HIS A 39 -10.82 4.61 9.47
C HIS A 39 -10.08 3.41 10.05
N TYR A 40 -9.20 2.84 9.25
CA TYR A 40 -8.35 1.72 9.65
C TYR A 40 -7.00 1.84 8.94
N PHE A 41 -6.02 1.10 9.45
CA PHE A 41 -4.69 1.03 8.86
C PHE A 41 -4.43 -0.36 8.32
N ILE A 42 -3.81 -0.43 7.14
CA ILE A 42 -3.32 -1.66 6.54
C ILE A 42 -1.79 -1.61 6.58
N PHE A 43 -1.16 -2.60 7.20
CA PHE A 43 0.27 -2.80 7.11
C PHE A 43 0.59 -3.97 6.18
N ALA A 44 1.31 -3.68 5.10
CA ALA A 44 1.81 -4.66 4.16
C ALA A 44 3.35 -4.73 4.23
N PRO A 45 3.94 -5.85 4.70
CA PRO A 45 5.39 -6.04 4.64
C PRO A 45 5.94 -5.93 3.22
N SER A 46 7.19 -5.46 3.06
CA SER A 46 7.85 -5.35 1.76
C SER A 46 8.05 -6.66 1.02
N THR A 47 7.88 -7.79 1.71
CA THR A 47 8.01 -9.13 1.17
C THR A 47 6.70 -9.68 0.62
N VAL A 48 5.58 -8.94 0.74
CA VAL A 48 4.28 -9.38 0.21
C VAL A 48 4.27 -9.28 -1.31
N SER A 49 3.97 -10.38 -1.98
CA SER A 49 3.70 -10.43 -3.43
C SER A 49 2.19 -10.47 -3.69
N PRO A 50 1.67 -9.74 -4.69
CA PRO A 50 0.25 -9.71 -5.00
C PRO A 50 -0.29 -11.02 -5.57
N GLU A 51 0.56 -11.92 -6.07
CA GLU A 51 0.13 -13.21 -6.64
C GLU A 51 -0.11 -14.30 -5.58
N LYS A 52 0.16 -14.00 -4.30
CA LYS A 52 0.04 -14.97 -3.21
C LYS A 52 -1.04 -14.56 -2.21
N LEU A 53 -1.68 -15.56 -1.63
CA LEU A 53 -2.61 -15.36 -0.52
C LEU A 53 -1.85 -15.42 0.81
N TYR A 54 -2.14 -14.48 1.71
CA TYR A 54 -1.55 -14.40 3.04
C TYR A 54 -2.66 -14.43 4.09
N PRO A 55 -2.38 -14.93 5.30
CA PRO A 55 -3.30 -14.77 6.41
C PRO A 55 -3.50 -13.30 6.75
N LEU A 56 -4.72 -12.93 7.14
CA LEU A 56 -5.05 -11.60 7.63
C LEU A 56 -5.04 -11.60 9.16
N LEU A 57 -4.27 -10.69 9.75
CA LEU A 57 -4.32 -10.38 11.17
C LEU A 57 -5.12 -9.09 11.38
N MET A 58 -6.20 -9.18 12.14
CA MET A 58 -6.98 -8.01 12.55
C MET A 58 -6.66 -7.66 14.00
N VAL A 59 -6.25 -6.41 14.23
CA VAL A 59 -5.94 -5.89 15.56
C VAL A 59 -6.94 -4.79 15.89
N PHE A 60 -7.56 -4.90 17.07
CA PHE A 60 -8.57 -3.95 17.54
C PHE A 60 -8.03 -3.19 18.75
N HIS A 61 -8.38 -1.91 18.84
CA HIS A 61 -8.06 -1.10 20.01
C HIS A 61 -8.90 -1.54 21.22
N GLY A 62 -8.41 -1.23 22.42
CA GLY A 62 -9.18 -1.37 23.66
C GLY A 62 -10.33 -0.36 23.76
N GLY A 63 -11.14 -0.47 24.82
CA GLY A 63 -12.23 0.46 25.10
C GLY A 63 -11.74 1.91 25.22
N GLY A 64 -12.41 2.85 24.55
CA GLY A 64 -12.04 4.27 24.53
C GLY A 64 -10.83 4.61 23.64
N GLY A 65 -10.20 3.61 23.01
CA GLY A 65 -9.07 3.80 22.11
C GLY A 65 -9.46 4.08 20.66
N ASN A 66 -8.44 4.24 19.81
CA ASN A 66 -8.57 4.36 18.34
C ASN A 66 -7.44 3.60 17.60
N ALA A 67 -7.53 3.56 16.28
CA ALA A 67 -6.59 2.81 15.45
C ALA A 67 -5.16 3.39 15.48
N GLU A 68 -5.02 4.71 15.61
CA GLU A 68 -3.73 5.40 15.72
C GLU A 68 -2.98 5.03 17.01
N GLN A 69 -3.68 4.88 18.14
CA GLN A 69 -3.09 4.51 19.42
C GLN A 69 -2.54 3.07 19.42
N VAL A 70 -3.17 2.15 18.68
CA VAL A 70 -2.69 0.77 18.52
C VAL A 70 -1.36 0.72 17.76
N LEU A 71 -1.09 1.68 16.87
CA LEU A 71 0.20 1.74 16.17
C LEU A 71 1.36 2.17 17.09
N GLN A 72 1.06 2.72 18.27
CA GLN A 72 2.06 3.25 19.22
C GLN A 72 2.33 2.33 20.41
N SER A 73 1.53 1.27 20.58
CA SER A 73 1.65 0.29 21.68
C SER A 73 2.64 -0.81 21.38
#